data_AF-A0AAD4J0G8-F1
#
_entry.id   AF-A0AAD4J0G8-F1
#
_cell.length_a   1.000
_cell.length_b   1.000
_cell.length_c   1.000
_cell.angle_alpha   90.00
_cell.angle_beta   90.00
_cell.angle_gamma   90.00
#
_symmetry.space_group_name_H-M   'P 1'
#
loop_
_entity.id
_entity.type
_entity.pdbx_description
1 polymer ?
#
loop_
_entity_poly.entity_id
_entity_poly.type
_entity_poly.pdbx_seq_one_letter_code
_entity_poly.pdbx_strand_id
1 'polypeptide(L)'
;MHISVYENWFAAEERNTKSAAAEPQSGKQICKICYRKTLPQKMVSTTCGHLFCSNCWKKYIATAINDGVGCLTLCCPEPDCKAAAGTDMIDMLALEGNKEKYYTYLGRSYVERNQKRKWCPSPGCDRAIEIDRDVSESNDMAYDCSFKFCWRCAVESHCPAECKTVSEWMEKSSSEVENTNWILAYTKPCPKCLVAIDQG
;
A
#
# COMPACT_ATOMS: atom_id res chain seq x y z
N MET A 1 -9.90 52.83 -11.31
CA MET A 1 -10.63 52.37 -10.11
C MET A 1 -11.54 51.24 -10.53
N HIS A 2 -11.39 50.09 -9.86
CA HIS A 2 -12.27 48.92 -9.85
C HIS A 2 -13.76 49.32 -9.89
N ILE A 3 -14.66 48.56 -10.52
CA ILE A 3 -15.24 47.33 -9.93
C ILE A 3 -15.70 46.36 -11.04
N SER A 4 -15.43 45.10 -10.75
CA SER A 4 -15.58 43.86 -11.51
C SER A 4 -17.04 43.42 -11.72
N VAL A 5 -17.27 42.72 -12.83
CA VAL A 5 -18.54 42.16 -13.36
C VAL A 5 -19.03 40.93 -12.54
N TYR A 6 -18.86 40.94 -11.21
CA TYR A 6 -19.10 39.79 -10.34
C TYR A 6 -20.26 39.93 -9.32
N GLU A 7 -21.17 40.89 -9.51
CA GLU A 7 -22.23 41.21 -8.54
C GLU A 7 -23.67 40.95 -9.04
N ASN A 8 -23.84 40.13 -10.09
CA ASN A 8 -25.17 39.80 -10.63
C ASN A 8 -25.61 38.34 -10.43
N TRP A 9 -24.99 37.60 -9.50
CA TRP A 9 -25.37 36.21 -9.22
C TRP A 9 -26.05 35.97 -7.86
N PHE A 10 -26.26 37.00 -7.03
CA PHE A 10 -26.84 36.86 -5.68
C PHE A 10 -28.25 37.46 -5.50
N ALA A 11 -29.00 37.76 -6.58
CA ALA A 11 -30.26 38.53 -6.47
C ALA A 11 -31.56 37.80 -6.89
N ALA A 12 -31.56 36.48 -7.05
CA ALA A 12 -32.78 35.68 -7.26
C ALA A 12 -32.46 34.25 -6.78
N GLU A 13 -33.13 33.60 -5.84
CA GLU A 13 -34.56 33.60 -5.49
C GLU A 13 -34.73 33.27 -4.00
N GLU A 14 -34.85 34.28 -3.15
CA GLU A 14 -35.63 34.14 -1.92
C GLU A 14 -37.11 34.28 -2.29
N ARG A 15 -37.78 33.17 -2.59
CA ARG A 15 -39.24 33.08 -2.50
C ARG A 15 -39.70 31.62 -2.44
N ASN A 16 -40.04 31.22 -1.21
CA ASN A 16 -41.13 30.31 -0.88
C ASN A 16 -41.00 28.83 -1.30
N THR A 17 -40.46 28.03 -0.38
CA THR A 17 -41.09 26.76 -0.03
C THR A 17 -41.11 26.62 1.49
N LYS A 18 -42.28 26.90 2.08
CA LYS A 18 -42.69 26.31 3.36
C LYS A 18 -42.70 24.79 3.18
N SER A 19 -41.59 24.14 3.51
CA SER A 19 -41.55 22.70 3.73
C SER A 19 -41.59 22.48 5.23
N ALA A 20 -42.65 21.82 5.69
CA ALA A 20 -42.79 21.35 7.06
C ALA A 20 -41.49 20.68 7.53
N ALA A 21 -41.00 21.08 8.69
CA ALA A 21 -39.98 20.34 9.41
C ALA A 21 -40.57 18.97 9.74
N ALA A 22 -40.29 17.98 8.91
CA ALA A 22 -40.51 16.59 9.25
C ALA A 22 -39.61 16.27 10.45
N GLU A 23 -40.22 15.88 11.56
CA GLU A 23 -39.48 15.28 12.67
C GLU A 23 -38.63 14.13 12.13
N PRO A 24 -37.33 14.04 12.47
CA PRO A 24 -36.51 12.93 12.02
C PRO A 24 -37.05 11.65 12.65
N GLN A 25 -37.60 10.76 11.83
CA GLN A 25 -37.98 9.43 12.28
C GLN A 25 -36.74 8.71 12.81
N SER A 26 -36.59 8.75 14.14
CA SER A 26 -35.46 8.27 14.91
C SER A 26 -35.53 6.74 15.07
N GLY A 27 -35.55 6.03 13.93
CA GLY A 27 -35.44 4.58 13.90
C GLY A 27 -33.98 4.16 13.91
N LYS A 28 -33.45 3.73 15.05
CA LYS A 28 -32.12 3.09 15.11
C LYS A 28 -32.10 1.88 14.17
N GLN A 29 -31.09 1.80 13.31
CA GLN A 29 -30.86 0.69 12.37
C GLN A 29 -29.97 -0.38 13.01
N ILE A 30 -30.10 -1.64 12.60
CA ILE A 30 -29.27 -2.75 13.12
C ILE A 30 -28.13 -3.04 12.15
N CYS A 31 -26.89 -3.04 12.64
CA CYS A 31 -25.73 -3.42 11.83
C CYS A 31 -25.67 -4.95 11.68
N LYS A 32 -25.59 -5.48 10.46
CA LYS A 32 -25.55 -6.93 10.22
C LYS A 32 -24.25 -7.64 10.65
N ILE A 33 -23.18 -6.89 10.92
CA ILE A 33 -21.88 -7.45 11.37
C ILE A 33 -21.85 -7.63 12.89
N CYS A 34 -22.18 -6.58 13.64
CA CYS A 34 -22.11 -6.61 15.12
C CYS A 34 -23.47 -6.72 15.81
N TYR A 35 -24.57 -6.73 15.06
CA TYR A 35 -25.95 -6.82 15.54
C TYR A 35 -26.38 -5.71 16.53
N ARG A 36 -25.65 -4.59 16.58
CA ARG A 36 -25.97 -3.45 17.46
C ARG A 36 -26.87 -2.43 16.76
N LYS A 37 -27.83 -1.88 17.52
CA LYS A 37 -28.66 -0.74 17.11
C LYS A 37 -27.81 0.53 17.06
N THR A 38 -27.79 1.19 15.91
CA THR A 38 -26.96 2.36 15.60
C THR A 38 -27.84 3.44 14.97
N LEU A 39 -27.50 4.70 15.21
CA LEU A 39 -28.18 5.81 14.55
C LEU A 39 -27.96 5.77 13.03
N PRO A 40 -28.94 6.15 12.19
CA PRO A 40 -28.79 6.17 10.74
C PRO A 40 -27.55 6.94 10.26
N GLN A 41 -27.21 8.07 10.90
CA GLN A 41 -26.03 8.88 10.52
C GLN A 41 -24.68 8.18 10.79
N LYS A 42 -24.68 7.11 11.59
CA LYS A 42 -23.48 6.30 11.87
C LYS A 42 -23.46 4.99 11.06
N MET A 43 -24.42 4.80 10.17
CA MET A 43 -24.39 3.73 9.17
C MET A 43 -23.74 4.26 7.90
N VAL A 44 -22.88 3.44 7.31
CA VAL A 44 -22.13 3.76 6.10
C VAL A 44 -22.29 2.62 5.10
N SER A 45 -22.41 2.96 3.82
CA SER A 45 -22.44 2.00 2.72
C SER A 45 -21.47 2.46 1.63
N THR A 46 -21.00 1.52 0.81
CA THR A 46 -20.45 1.86 -0.51
C THR A 46 -21.61 2.23 -1.46
N THR A 47 -21.33 2.34 -2.75
CA THR A 47 -22.32 2.58 -3.81
C THR A 47 -23.42 1.51 -3.93
N CYS A 48 -23.27 0.34 -3.30
CA CYS A 48 -24.29 -0.71 -3.33
C CYS A 48 -25.47 -0.51 -2.36
N GLY A 49 -25.37 0.42 -1.40
CA GLY A 49 -26.43 0.67 -0.41
C GLY A 49 -26.47 -0.31 0.77
N HIS A 50 -25.58 -1.31 0.86
CA HIS A 50 -25.49 -2.17 2.04
C HIS A 50 -24.90 -1.41 3.24
N LEU A 51 -25.71 -1.23 4.28
CA LEU A 51 -25.38 -0.40 5.44
C LEU A 51 -24.74 -1.21 6.57
N PHE A 52 -23.58 -0.73 7.04
CA PHE A 52 -22.91 -1.23 8.24
C PHE A 52 -22.51 -0.06 9.13
N CYS A 53 -22.44 -0.27 10.44
CA CYS A 53 -22.03 0.82 11.33
C CYS A 53 -20.57 1.21 11.07
N SER A 54 -20.26 2.49 11.23
CA SER A 54 -18.92 3.05 11.00
C SER A 54 -17.84 2.31 11.78
N ASN A 55 -18.12 1.87 13.01
CA ASN A 55 -17.17 1.09 13.82
C ASN A 55 -16.81 -0.27 13.19
N CYS A 56 -17.75 -0.96 12.56
CA CYS A 56 -17.47 -2.21 11.86
C CYS A 56 -16.63 -1.97 10.61
N TRP A 57 -16.95 -0.94 9.83
CA TRP A 57 -16.15 -0.52 8.69
C TRP A 57 -14.71 -0.16 9.08
N LYS A 58 -14.53 0.62 10.14
CA LYS A 58 -13.21 0.99 10.66
C LYS A 58 -12.34 -0.23 10.96
N LYS A 59 -12.91 -1.22 11.65
CA LYS A 59 -12.21 -2.47 11.97
C LYS A 59 -11.91 -3.27 10.71
N TYR A 60 -12.89 -3.40 9.81
CA TYR A 60 -12.74 -4.15 8.57
C TYR A 60 -11.63 -3.57 7.67
N ILE A 61 -11.63 -2.24 7.47
CA ILE A 61 -10.60 -1.53 6.73
C ILE A 61 -9.24 -1.68 7.42
N ALA A 62 -9.17 -1.51 8.75
CA ALA A 62 -7.93 -1.65 9.50
C ALA A 62 -7.33 -3.07 9.38
N THR A 63 -8.16 -4.10 9.50
CA THR A 63 -7.73 -5.50 9.31
C THR A 63 -7.21 -5.70 7.90
N ALA A 64 -7.97 -5.32 6.87
CA ALA A 64 -7.54 -5.47 5.48
C ALA A 64 -6.19 -4.78 5.18
N ILE A 65 -5.98 -3.57 5.70
CA ILE A 65 -4.71 -2.84 5.53
C ILE A 65 -3.56 -3.55 6.26
N ASN A 66 -3.79 -4.10 7.44
CA ASN A 66 -2.75 -4.82 8.18
C ASN A 66 -2.43 -6.20 7.57
N ASP A 67 -3.40 -6.84 6.91
CA ASP A 67 -3.19 -8.08 6.16
C ASP A 67 -2.34 -7.86 4.90
N GLY A 68 -2.29 -6.62 4.38
CA GLY A 68 -1.36 -6.19 3.36
C GLY A 68 -2.02 -5.64 2.08
N VAL A 69 -1.37 -5.85 0.93
CA VAL A 69 -1.73 -5.23 -0.36
C VAL A 69 -3.14 -5.58 -0.87
N GLY A 70 -3.76 -6.65 -0.35
CA GLY A 70 -5.13 -7.03 -0.69
C GLY A 70 -6.18 -5.97 -0.35
N CYS A 71 -5.84 -5.01 0.53
CA CYS A 71 -6.70 -3.87 0.85
C CYS A 71 -7.04 -2.99 -0.36
N LEU A 72 -6.23 -3.00 -1.42
CA LEU A 72 -6.48 -2.22 -2.63
C LEU A 72 -7.69 -2.73 -3.43
N THR A 73 -8.12 -3.96 -3.17
CA THR A 73 -9.28 -4.61 -3.80
C THR A 73 -10.43 -4.81 -2.81
N LEU A 74 -10.41 -4.11 -1.68
CA LEU A 74 -11.42 -4.24 -0.64
C LEU A 74 -12.82 -3.93 -1.16
N CYS A 75 -13.77 -4.80 -0.84
CA CYS A 75 -15.16 -4.70 -1.28
C CYS A 75 -16.11 -4.56 -0.09
N CYS A 76 -17.40 -4.35 -0.39
CA CYS A 76 -18.47 -4.41 0.58
C CYS A 76 -18.43 -5.70 1.44
N PRO A 77 -18.64 -5.61 2.77
CA PRO A 77 -18.68 -6.78 3.67
C PRO A 77 -19.85 -7.75 3.42
N GLU A 78 -20.89 -7.33 2.70
CA GLU A 78 -22.01 -8.21 2.34
C GLU A 78 -21.50 -9.33 1.40
N PRO A 79 -21.80 -10.60 1.68
CA PRO A 79 -21.46 -11.71 0.78
C PRO A 79 -21.92 -11.47 -0.65
N ASP A 80 -21.12 -11.94 -1.61
CA ASP A 80 -21.31 -11.81 -3.06
C ASP A 80 -21.35 -10.37 -3.62
N CYS A 81 -21.34 -9.35 -2.76
CA CYS A 81 -21.26 -7.97 -3.21
C CYS A 81 -19.82 -7.59 -3.62
N LYS A 82 -19.66 -7.09 -4.84
CA LYS A 82 -18.37 -6.65 -5.41
C LYS A 82 -18.21 -5.14 -5.47
N ALA A 83 -19.08 -4.38 -4.80
CA ALA A 83 -18.96 -2.93 -4.75
C ALA A 83 -17.71 -2.53 -3.98
N ALA A 84 -16.79 -1.84 -4.66
CA ALA A 84 -15.50 -1.44 -4.11
C ALA A 84 -15.66 -0.46 -2.94
N ALA A 85 -14.82 -0.64 -1.92
CA ALA A 85 -14.55 0.37 -0.90
C ALA A 85 -13.44 1.29 -1.43
N GLY A 86 -13.84 2.42 -2.02
CA GLY A 86 -12.92 3.37 -2.64
C GLY A 86 -12.07 4.14 -1.65
N THR A 87 -11.15 4.95 -2.19
CA THR A 87 -10.26 5.82 -1.40
C THR A 87 -11.03 6.80 -0.53
N ASP A 88 -12.20 7.27 -0.99
CA ASP A 88 -13.13 8.11 -0.24
C ASP A 88 -13.55 7.48 1.10
N MET A 89 -13.81 6.18 1.10
CA MET A 89 -14.13 5.44 2.32
C MET A 89 -12.91 5.24 3.22
N ILE A 90 -11.74 5.03 2.63
CA ILE A 90 -10.49 4.95 3.39
C ILE A 90 -10.22 6.30 4.08
N ASP A 91 -10.33 7.41 3.36
CA ASP A 91 -10.12 8.75 3.88
C ASP A 91 -11.11 9.11 4.99
N MET A 92 -12.36 8.69 4.84
CA MET A 92 -13.42 8.94 5.81
C MET A 92 -13.29 8.10 7.09
N LEU A 93 -12.88 6.83 6.98
CA LEU A 93 -13.02 5.86 8.08
C LEU A 93 -11.69 5.38 8.66
N ALA A 94 -10.62 5.27 7.88
CA ALA A 94 -9.35 4.78 8.39
C ALA A 94 -8.71 5.77 9.37
N LEU A 95 -7.92 5.24 10.30
CA LEU A 95 -7.04 6.03 11.16
C LEU A 95 -5.83 6.50 10.36
N GLU A 96 -5.19 7.59 10.77
CA GLU A 96 -4.11 8.23 10.01
C GLU A 96 -2.95 7.27 9.67
N GLY A 97 -2.45 6.51 10.65
CA GLY A 97 -1.40 5.51 10.39
C GLY A 97 -1.82 4.36 9.46
N ASN A 98 -3.13 4.06 9.35
CA ASN A 98 -3.62 3.11 8.36
C ASN A 98 -3.75 3.75 6.97
N LYS A 99 -4.07 5.04 6.88
CA LYS A 99 -4.09 5.77 5.61
C LYS A 99 -2.70 5.82 4.99
N GLU A 100 -1.68 6.17 5.77
CA GLU A 100 -0.29 6.18 5.31
C GLU A 100 0.13 4.82 4.73
N LYS A 101 -0.17 3.72 5.44
CA LYS A 101 0.07 2.36 4.94
C LYS A 101 -0.71 2.06 3.65
N TYR A 102 -1.99 2.40 3.60
CA TYR A 102 -2.83 2.18 2.42
C TYR A 102 -2.29 2.92 1.19
N TYR A 103 -1.95 4.21 1.35
CA TYR A 103 -1.39 5.02 0.26
C TYR A 103 0.01 4.56 -0.14
N THR A 104 0.80 4.01 0.79
CA THR A 104 2.06 3.33 0.48
C THR A 104 1.81 2.13 -0.42
N TYR A 105 0.84 1.26 -0.09
CA TYR A 105 0.47 0.13 -0.96
C TYR A 105 -0.07 0.59 -2.31
N LEU A 106 -0.91 1.62 -2.33
CA LEU A 106 -1.49 2.17 -3.55
C LEU A 106 -0.40 2.72 -4.48
N GLY A 107 0.52 3.51 -3.93
CA GLY A 107 1.68 4.03 -4.65
C GLY A 107 2.56 2.90 -5.17
N ARG A 108 2.85 1.89 -4.34
CA ARG A 108 3.64 0.70 -4.74
C ARG A 108 3.04 -0.01 -5.93
N SER A 109 1.76 -0.29 -5.84
CA SER A 109 0.99 -0.95 -6.90
C SER A 109 0.90 -0.12 -8.18
N TYR A 110 0.94 1.21 -8.10
CA TYR A 110 0.97 2.08 -9.28
C TYR A 110 2.30 2.02 -10.03
N VAL A 111 3.42 2.04 -9.30
CA VAL A 111 4.78 1.97 -9.86
C VAL A 111 5.03 0.59 -10.49
N GLU A 112 4.69 -0.49 -9.80
CA GLU A 112 4.92 -1.87 -10.25
C GLU A 112 4.18 -2.23 -11.55
N ARG A 113 3.11 -1.51 -11.89
CA ARG A 113 2.35 -1.72 -13.14
C ARG A 113 2.99 -1.07 -14.36
N ASN A 114 4.01 -0.22 -14.21
CA ASN A 114 4.65 0.49 -15.31
C ASN A 114 6.09 0.01 -15.51
N GLN A 115 6.40 -0.58 -16.67
CA GLN A 115 7.75 -1.09 -16.98
C GLN A 115 8.83 -0.01 -17.01
N LYS A 116 8.45 1.26 -17.20
CA LYS A 116 9.35 2.42 -17.16
C LYS A 116 9.61 2.93 -15.74
N ARG A 117 8.98 2.32 -14.71
CA ARG A 117 9.13 2.73 -13.32
C ARG A 117 9.51 1.54 -12.44
N LYS A 118 10.42 1.75 -11.50
CA LYS A 118 10.79 0.74 -10.49
C LYS A 118 11.04 1.39 -9.14
N TRP A 119 10.72 0.67 -8.07
CA TRP A 119 11.12 1.04 -6.72
C TRP A 119 12.63 0.92 -6.55
N CYS A 120 13.21 1.82 -5.75
CA CYS A 120 14.57 1.66 -5.29
C CYS A 120 14.65 0.41 -4.39
N PRO A 121 15.54 -0.56 -4.66
CA PRO A 121 15.68 -1.76 -3.83
C PRO A 121 16.45 -1.52 -2.53
N SER A 122 17.01 -0.32 -2.30
CA SER A 122 17.74 0.01 -1.08
C SER A 122 16.81 -0.13 0.14
N PRO A 123 17.21 -0.87 1.19
CA PRO A 123 16.44 -0.96 2.43
C PRO A 123 16.15 0.44 3.00
N GLY A 124 14.89 0.68 3.37
CA GLY A 124 14.44 1.97 3.92
C GLY A 124 14.34 3.11 2.90
N CYS A 125 14.48 2.85 1.59
CA CYS A 125 14.26 3.86 0.56
C CYS A 125 12.88 3.73 -0.08
N ASP A 126 12.01 4.72 0.13
CA ASP A 126 10.66 4.76 -0.45
C ASP A 126 10.58 5.62 -1.74
N ARG A 127 11.66 5.65 -2.53
CA ARG A 127 11.71 6.38 -3.81
C ARG A 127 11.50 5.43 -4.98
N ALA A 128 10.77 5.91 -5.99
CA ALA A 128 10.63 5.25 -7.28
C ALA A 128 11.39 6.04 -8.36
N ILE A 129 11.94 5.32 -9.33
CA ILE A 129 12.71 5.87 -10.45
C ILE A 129 11.92 5.64 -11.73
N GLU A 130 11.85 6.66 -12.57
CA GLU A 130 11.24 6.61 -13.90
C GLU A 130 12.33 6.85 -14.97
N ILE A 131 12.36 6.01 -16.00
CA ILE A 131 13.29 6.13 -17.12
C ILE A 131 12.51 6.51 -18.38
N ASP A 132 12.95 7.60 -19.04
CA ASP A 132 12.30 8.12 -20.25
C ASP A 132 12.88 7.54 -21.56
N ARG A 133 13.98 6.78 -21.46
CA ARG A 133 14.71 6.18 -22.58
C ARG A 133 14.32 4.72 -22.83
N ASP A 134 14.43 4.26 -24.08
CA ASP A 134 14.30 2.83 -24.39
C ASP A 134 15.37 2.02 -23.66
N VAL A 135 14.92 0.96 -22.97
CA VAL A 135 15.62 0.20 -21.91
C VAL A 135 16.79 -0.66 -22.43
N SER A 136 17.22 -0.46 -23.68
CA SER A 136 18.11 -1.41 -24.36
C SER A 136 19.57 -1.35 -23.91
N GLU A 137 20.10 -0.22 -23.43
CA GLU A 137 21.58 -0.09 -23.32
C GLU A 137 22.14 0.54 -22.04
N SER A 138 21.33 1.05 -21.11
CA SER A 138 21.89 1.78 -19.95
C SER A 138 21.84 1.01 -18.63
N ASN A 139 23.03 0.77 -18.05
CA ASN A 139 23.25 0.31 -16.67
C ASN A 139 23.07 1.47 -15.66
N ASP A 140 22.17 2.43 -15.97
CA ASP A 140 22.20 3.74 -15.32
C ASP A 140 21.72 3.71 -13.87
N MET A 141 22.50 4.42 -13.08
CA MET A 141 22.55 4.46 -11.62
C MET A 141 21.50 5.42 -11.05
N ALA A 142 20.83 5.02 -9.98
CA ALA A 142 19.96 5.91 -9.22
C ALA A 142 20.79 6.85 -8.33
N TYR A 143 20.62 8.16 -8.52
CA TYR A 143 21.24 9.19 -7.70
C TYR A 143 20.18 9.84 -6.80
N ASP A 144 20.05 9.32 -5.56
CA ASP A 144 19.57 10.10 -4.40
C ASP A 144 19.78 9.36 -3.05
N CYS A 145 19.85 8.02 -3.05
CA CYS A 145 20.29 7.20 -1.91
C CYS A 145 21.71 6.63 -2.09
N SER A 146 22.44 7.03 -3.13
CA SER A 146 23.72 6.44 -3.56
C SER A 146 23.68 4.93 -3.89
N PHE A 147 22.52 4.28 -3.81
CA PHE A 147 22.36 2.87 -4.13
C PHE A 147 22.28 2.64 -5.63
N LYS A 148 23.15 1.77 -6.15
CA LYS A 148 23.22 1.43 -7.57
C LYS A 148 22.64 0.05 -7.77
N PHE A 149 21.71 -0.09 -8.71
CA PHE A 149 21.07 -1.37 -9.01
C PHE A 149 20.89 -1.57 -10.51
N CYS A 150 20.84 -2.83 -10.94
CA CYS A 150 20.55 -3.17 -12.32
C CYS A 150 19.07 -2.98 -12.61
N TRP A 151 18.72 -2.16 -13.61
CA TRP A 151 17.34 -1.93 -13.99
C TRP A 151 16.61 -3.22 -14.41
N ARG A 152 17.30 -4.19 -15.02
CA ARG A 152 16.68 -5.42 -15.52
C ARG A 152 16.20 -6.32 -14.38
N CYS A 153 17.11 -6.72 -13.48
CA CYS A 153 16.81 -7.65 -12.39
C CYS A 153 16.52 -6.99 -11.03
N ALA A 154 16.63 -5.66 -10.91
CA ALA A 154 16.36 -4.90 -9.69
C ALA A 154 17.23 -5.27 -8.46
N VAL A 155 18.40 -5.89 -8.68
CA VAL A 155 19.39 -6.18 -7.63
C VAL A 155 20.58 -5.23 -7.69
N GLU A 156 21.44 -5.23 -6.68
CA GLU A 156 22.66 -4.41 -6.63
C GLU A 156 23.46 -4.49 -7.95
N SER A 157 24.03 -3.35 -8.36
CA SER A 157 24.74 -3.23 -9.62
C SER A 157 25.86 -4.25 -9.72
N HIS A 158 25.86 -5.01 -10.81
CA HIS A 158 26.69 -6.19 -10.96
C HIS A 158 27.52 -6.16 -12.25
N CYS A 159 27.79 -4.98 -12.81
CA CYS A 159 28.68 -4.84 -13.97
C CYS A 159 30.11 -5.29 -13.61
N PRO A 160 30.80 -6.10 -14.44
CA PRO A 160 30.44 -6.54 -15.80
C PRO A 160 29.67 -7.86 -15.88
N ALA A 161 29.33 -8.50 -14.77
CA ALA A 161 28.59 -9.76 -14.77
C ALA A 161 27.18 -9.60 -15.36
N GLU A 162 26.68 -10.65 -16.01
CA GLU A 162 25.31 -10.70 -16.55
C GLU A 162 24.29 -10.99 -15.45
N CYS A 163 23.04 -10.52 -15.62
CA CYS A 163 21.96 -10.79 -14.65
C CYS A 163 21.75 -12.28 -14.39
N LYS A 164 21.95 -13.13 -15.42
CA LYS A 164 21.82 -14.59 -15.32
C LYS A 164 22.84 -15.17 -14.34
N THR A 165 24.11 -14.82 -14.51
CA THR A 165 25.21 -15.27 -13.63
C THR A 165 24.96 -14.88 -12.17
N VAL A 166 24.48 -13.66 -11.96
CA VAL A 166 24.17 -13.15 -10.61
C VAL A 166 22.97 -13.88 -10.00
N SER A 167 21.93 -14.14 -10.78
CA SER A 167 20.77 -14.90 -10.33
C SER A 167 21.15 -16.32 -9.89
N GLU A 168 21.95 -17.01 -10.70
CA GLU A 168 22.45 -18.36 -10.38
C GLU A 168 23.36 -18.35 -9.14
N TRP A 169 24.17 -17.30 -8.96
CA TRP A 169 25.01 -17.13 -7.78
C TRP A 169 24.19 -16.88 -6.51
N MET A 170 23.18 -16.01 -6.59
CA MET A 170 22.29 -15.74 -5.46
C MET A 170 21.54 -17.00 -5.03
N GLU A 171 21.00 -17.76 -5.98
CA GLU A 171 20.28 -19.01 -5.70
C GLU A 171 21.19 -20.03 -4.99
N LYS A 172 22.42 -20.21 -5.48
CA LYS A 172 23.45 -21.04 -4.82
C LYS A 172 23.77 -20.54 -3.41
N SER A 173 24.13 -19.27 -3.27
CA SER A 173 24.46 -18.67 -1.97
C SER A 173 23.32 -18.70 -0.94
N SER A 174 22.07 -18.72 -1.40
CA SER A 174 20.88 -18.84 -0.55
C SER A 174 20.58 -20.28 -0.11
N SER A 175 21.21 -21.27 -0.75
CA SER A 175 21.10 -22.67 -0.36
C SER A 175 21.86 -22.89 0.95
N GLU A 176 21.20 -23.52 1.93
CA GLU A 176 21.78 -23.83 3.25
C GLU A 176 23.10 -24.63 3.17
N VAL A 177 23.34 -25.32 2.06
CA VAL A 177 24.50 -26.18 1.81
C VAL A 177 25.80 -25.38 1.64
N GLU A 178 25.75 -24.18 1.07
CA GLU A 178 26.94 -23.33 0.88
C GLU A 178 27.22 -22.44 2.10
N ASN A 179 26.18 -21.99 2.81
CA ASN A 179 26.35 -21.34 4.11
C ASN A 179 26.95 -22.30 5.16
N THR A 180 26.55 -23.58 5.15
CA THR A 180 27.13 -24.61 6.03
C THR A 180 28.56 -24.96 5.61
N ASN A 181 28.86 -25.05 4.31
CA ASN A 181 30.24 -25.26 3.83
C ASN A 181 31.18 -24.09 4.14
N TRP A 182 30.72 -22.84 4.10
CA TRP A 182 31.54 -21.67 4.47
C TRP A 182 31.93 -21.70 5.95
N ILE A 183 30.97 -22.03 6.82
CA ILE A 183 31.21 -22.20 8.27
C ILE A 183 32.19 -23.36 8.51
N LEU A 184 32.02 -24.49 7.82
CA LEU A 184 32.90 -25.67 7.96
C LEU A 184 34.31 -25.46 7.38
N ALA A 185 34.46 -24.67 6.32
CA ALA A 185 35.75 -24.41 5.69
C ALA A 185 36.65 -23.47 6.50
N TYR A 186 36.05 -22.58 7.31
CA TYR A 186 36.79 -21.61 8.14
C TYR A 186 36.79 -21.92 9.65
N THR A 187 36.02 -22.90 10.11
CA THR A 187 36.15 -23.42 11.49
C THR A 187 37.20 -24.53 11.54
N LYS A 188 38.35 -24.23 12.16
CA LYS A 188 39.32 -25.28 12.50
C LYS A 188 38.88 -25.98 13.78
N PRO A 189 38.79 -27.33 13.81
CA PRO A 189 38.46 -28.05 15.04
C PRO A 189 39.61 -27.93 16.05
N CYS A 190 39.27 -27.78 17.33
CA CYS A 190 40.26 -27.73 18.40
C CYS A 190 41.01 -29.09 18.49
N PRO A 191 42.35 -29.10 18.38
CA PRO A 191 43.12 -30.35 18.29
C PRO A 191 43.20 -31.16 19.60
N LYS A 192 42.62 -30.69 20.72
CA LYS A 192 42.58 -31.42 22.00
C LYS A 192 41.25 -32.12 22.30
N CYS A 193 40.14 -31.63 21.77
CA CYS A 193 38.81 -32.08 22.18
C CYS A 193 37.80 -32.19 21.03
N LEU A 194 38.18 -31.84 19.79
CA LEU A 194 37.39 -32.04 18.56
C LEU A 194 35.98 -31.41 18.55
N VAL A 195 35.71 -30.42 19.40
CA VAL A 195 34.47 -29.62 19.36
C VAL A 195 34.75 -28.29 18.66
N ALA A 196 33.80 -27.84 17.83
CA ALA A 196 33.85 -26.57 17.11
C ALA A 196 33.68 -25.38 18.07
N ILE A 197 34.50 -24.33 17.90
CA ILE A 197 34.46 -23.12 18.71
C ILE A 197 34.26 -21.92 17.76
N ASP A 198 33.31 -21.05 18.10
CA ASP A 198 33.01 -19.80 17.40
C ASP A 198 34.09 -18.74 17.69
N GLN A 199 34.55 -18.01 16.67
CA GLN A 199 35.52 -16.93 16.83
C GLN A 199 34.85 -15.60 16.54
N GLY A 200 34.66 -14.81 17.60
CA GLY A 200 34.47 -13.36 17.51
C GLY A 200 35.77 -12.62 17.24
#